data_AF-A0A662FQM4-F1
#
_entry.id   AF-A0A662FQM4-F1
#
_cell.length_a   1.000
_cell.length_b   1.000
_cell.length_c   1.000
_cell.angle_alpha   90.00
_cell.angle_beta   90.00
_cell.angle_gamma   90.00
#
_symmetry.space_group_name_H-M   'P 1'
#
loop_
_entity.id
_entity.type
_entity.pdbx_description
1 polymer ?
#
loop_
_entity_poly.entity_id
_entity_poly.type
_entity_poly.pdbx_seq_one_letter_code
_entity_poly.pdbx_strand_id
1 'polypeptide(L)' 'GDVLTGIVAAFLAQGCDTFRAACAAAFLNGLVGDYLVKTKGGHLSPLDLVNNIPTILTKYEKSVKIHPAVKRALREFP' A
#
# COMPACT_ATOMS: atom_id res chain seq x y z
N GLY A 1 11.91 -4.80 6.95
CA GLY A 1 11.11 -4.96 8.17
C GLY A 1 10.46 -3.66 8.53
N ASP A 2 11.26 -2.70 9.01
CA ASP A 2 10.79 -1.44 9.58
C ASP A 2 9.85 -0.64 8.68
N VAL A 3 10.16 -0.53 7.39
CA VAL A 3 9.28 0.15 6.41
C VAL A 3 7.91 -0.52 6.33
N LEU A 4 7.87 -1.85 6.19
CA LEU A 4 6.62 -2.61 6.14
C LEU A 4 5.82 -2.44 7.44
N THR A 5 6.47 -2.56 8.60
CA THR A 5 5.82 -2.37 9.90
C THR A 5 5.26 -0.95 10.04
N GLY A 6 5.99 0.07 9.57
CA GLY A 6 5.51 1.45 9.54
C GLY A 6 4.26 1.65 8.68
N ILE A 7 4.20 0.98 7.51
CA ILE A 7 3.00 1.00 6.65
C ILE A 7 1.81 0.32 7.36
N VAL A 8 2.04 -0.86 7.97
CA VAL A 8 0.99 -1.56 8.75
C VAL A 8 0.47 -0.65 9.87
N ALA A 9 1.37 -0.05 10.65
CA ALA A 9 1.01 0.85 11.74
C ALA A 9 0.24 2.08 11.25
N ALA A 10 0.61 2.65 10.09
CA ALA A 10 -0.11 3.77 9.50
C ALA A 10 -1.55 3.40 9.12
N PHE A 11 -1.78 2.23 8.52
CA PHE A 11 -3.14 1.77 8.21
C PHE A 11 -3.96 1.44 9.46
N LEU A 12 -3.35 0.85 10.48
CA LEU A 12 -4.00 0.64 11.77
C LEU A 12 -4.39 1.97 12.43
N ALA A 13 -3.51 2.97 12.40
CA ALA A 13 -3.78 4.31 12.93
C ALA A 13 -4.92 5.03 12.20
N GLN A 14 -5.21 4.65 10.95
CA GLN A 14 -6.35 5.13 10.17
C GLN A 14 -7.65 4.35 10.42
N GLY A 15 -7.64 3.38 11.35
CA GLY A 15 -8.82 2.59 11.71
C GLY A 15 -9.07 1.38 10.81
N CYS A 16 -8.08 0.95 10.01
CA CYS A 16 -8.23 -0.28 9.23
C CYS A 16 -8.25 -1.52 10.13
N ASP A 17 -9.07 -2.51 9.77
CA ASP A 17 -9.01 -3.85 10.37
C ASP A 17 -7.59 -4.43 10.29
N THR A 18 -7.19 -5.19 11.31
CA THR A 18 -5.80 -5.65 11.46
C THR A 18 -5.35 -6.54 10.32
N PHE A 19 -6.18 -7.50 9.91
CA PHE A 19 -5.83 -8.42 8.83
C PHE A 19 -5.79 -7.69 7.49
N ARG A 20 -6.75 -6.80 7.24
CA ARG A 20 -6.78 -5.97 6.03
C ARG A 20 -5.61 -5.00 5.96
N ALA A 21 -5.24 -4.37 7.06
CA ALA A 21 -4.08 -3.48 7.16
C ALA A 21 -2.79 -4.22 6.83
N ALA A 22 -2.59 -5.42 7.41
CA ALA A 22 -1.42 -6.26 7.11
C ALA A 22 -1.36 -6.64 5.62
N CYS A 23 -2.47 -7.08 5.04
CA CYS A 23 -2.56 -7.42 3.63
C CYS A 23 -2.25 -6.23 2.73
N ALA A 24 -2.90 -5.09 2.98
CA ALA A 24 -2.71 -3.86 2.19
C ALA A 24 -1.28 -3.34 2.29
N ALA A 25 -0.67 -3.39 3.48
CA ALA A 25 0.71 -2.96 3.70
C ALA A 25 1.71 -3.85 2.97
N ALA A 26 1.55 -5.17 3.05
CA ALA A 26 2.40 -6.12 2.33
C ALA A 26 2.31 -5.92 0.81
N PHE A 27 1.09 -5.73 0.31
CA PHE A 27 0.84 -5.43 -1.10
C PHE A 27 1.51 -4.12 -1.54
N LEU A 28 1.29 -3.02 -0.81
CA LEU A 28 1.89 -1.73 -1.12
C LEU A 28 3.42 -1.78 -1.06
N ASN A 29 3.98 -2.43 -0.05
CA ASN A 29 5.43 -2.58 0.11
C ASN A 29 6.05 -3.36 -1.06
N GLY A 30 5.43 -4.47 -1.48
CA GLY A 30 5.87 -5.23 -2.66
C GLY A 30 5.76 -4.43 -3.94
N LEU A 31 4.64 -3.71 -4.12
CA LEU A 31 4.40 -2.88 -5.30
C LEU A 31 5.41 -1.74 -5.46
N VAL A 32 5.79 -1.07 -4.36
CA VAL A 32 6.85 -0.06 -4.36
C VAL A 32 8.19 -0.70 -4.70
N GLY A 33 8.49 -1.87 -4.14
CA GLY A 33 9.67 -2.65 -4.48
C GLY A 33 9.76 -2.97 -5.96
N ASP A 34 8.69 -3.52 -6.55
CA ASP A 34 8.62 -3.84 -7.98
C ASP A 34 8.84 -2.61 -8.87
N TYR A 35 8.28 -1.47 -8.49
CA TYR A 35 8.50 -0.20 -9.19
C TYR A 35 9.97 0.25 -9.13
N LEU A 36 10.58 0.15 -7.96
CA LEU A 36 11.96 0.57 -7.76
C LEU A 36 12.97 -0.37 -8.43
N VAL A 37 12.74 -1.68 -8.42
CA VAL A 37 13.58 -2.65 -9.18
C VAL A 37 13.61 -2.27 -10.66
N LYS A 38 12.47 -1.90 -11.24
CA LYS A 38 12.36 -1.52 -12.65
C LYS A 38 13.02 -0.18 -12.97
N THR A 39 13.15 0.73 -12.01
CA THR A 39 13.64 2.11 -12.26
C THR A 39 15.08 2.33 -11.80
N LYS A 40 15.53 1.66 -10.74
CA LYS A 40 16.86 1.80 -10.13
C LYS A 40 17.70 0.52 -10.17
N GLY A 41 17.13 -0.62 -10.54
CA GLY A 41 17.80 -1.93 -10.46
C GLY A 41 17.73 -2.56 -9.06
N GLY A 42 18.57 -3.57 -8.78
CA GLY A 42 18.47 -4.41 -7.58
C GLY A 42 18.98 -3.80 -6.26
N HIS A 43 19.55 -2.59 -6.29
CA HIS A 43 20.08 -1.94 -5.10
C HIS A 43 19.03 -1.01 -4.48
N LEU A 44 18.24 -1.56 -3.57
CA LEU A 44 17.14 -0.87 -2.90
C LEU A 44 17.51 -0.53 -1.46
N SER A 45 17.48 0.74 -1.12
CA SER A 45 17.53 1.16 0.29
C SER A 45 16.13 1.25 0.90
N PRO A 46 15.99 1.11 2.22
CA PRO A 46 14.73 1.39 2.91
C PRO A 46 14.18 2.81 2.63
N LEU A 47 15.06 3.81 2.49
CA LEU A 47 14.65 5.18 2.14
C LEU A 47 14.07 5.27 0.72
N ASP A 48 14.57 4.47 -0.23
CA ASP A 48 14.00 4.45 -1.57
C ASP A 48 12.54 4.05 -1.55
N LEU A 49 12.19 3.04 -0.74
CA LEU A 49 10.79 2.64 -0.54
C LEU A 49 9.99 3.79 0.07
N VAL A 50 10.42 4.33 1.21
CA VAL A 50 9.68 5.38 1.94
C VAL A 50 9.39 6.59 1.04
N ASN A 51 10.39 7.05 0.28
CA ASN A 51 10.27 8.20 -0.60
C ASN A 51 9.32 7.96 -1.79
N ASN A 52 9.05 6.71 -2.15
CA ASN A 52 8.22 6.36 -3.31
C ASN A 52 6.82 5.87 -2.94
N ILE A 53 6.53 5.60 -1.66
CA ILE A 53 5.18 5.24 -1.19
C ILE A 53 4.12 6.25 -1.64
N PRO A 54 4.27 7.59 -1.46
CA PRO A 54 3.24 8.56 -1.84
C PRO A 54 2.94 8.55 -3.35
N THR A 55 3.98 8.43 -4.18
CA THR A 55 3.87 8.36 -5.63
C THR A 55 3.05 7.16 -6.08
N ILE A 56 3.34 5.99 -5.52
CA ILE A 56 2.64 4.75 -5.84
C ILE A 56 1.19 4.78 -5.36
N LEU A 57 0.93 5.27 -4.14
CA LEU A 57 -0.43 5.45 -3.65
C LEU A 57 -1.26 6.37 -4.55
N THR A 58 -0.72 7.54 -4.92
CA THR A 58 -1.40 8.49 -5.81
C THR A 58 -1.73 7.87 -7.17
N LYS A 59 -0.83 7.04 -7.71
CA LYS A 59 -1.08 6.33 -8.98
C LYS A 59 -2.23 5.34 -8.86
N TYR A 60 -2.34 4.63 -7.73
CA TYR A 60 -3.38 3.63 -7.51
C TYR A 60 -4.72 4.28 -7.16
N GLU A 61 -4.77 5.35 -6.37
CA GLU A 61 -6.00 6.11 -6.12
C GLU A 61 -6.69 6.53 -7.42
N LYS A 62 -5.92 7.03 -8.40
CA LYS A 62 -6.43 7.43 -9.72
C LYS A 62 -6.86 6.27 -10.60
N SER A 63 -6.34 5.07 -10.35
CA SER A 63 -6.56 3.88 -11.18
C SER A 63 -7.64 2.95 -10.64
N VAL A 64 -8.02 3.11 -9.37
CA VAL A 64 -9.03 2.27 -8.73
C VAL A 64 -10.41 2.60 -9.28
N LYS A 65 -10.89 1.77 -10.21
CA LYS A 65 -12.32 1.58 -10.45
C LYS A 65 -12.82 0.57 -9.41
N ILE A 66 -13.46 1.04 -8.34
CA ILE A 66 -14.05 0.12 -7.37
C ILE A 66 -15.14 -0.69 -8.09
N HIS A 67 -14.91 -2.00 -8.21
CA HIS A 67 -15.89 -2.91 -8.78
C HIS A 67 -17.22 -2.77 -8.00
N PRO A 68 -18.39 -2.71 -8.66
CA PRO A 68 -19.66 -2.41 -8.00
C PRO A 68 -19.96 -3.29 -6.78
N ALA A 69 -19.55 -4.57 -6.83
CA ALA A 69 -19.66 -5.50 -5.72
C ALA A 69 -18.83 -5.08 -4.49
N VAL A 70 -17.61 -4.59 -4.68
CA VAL A 70 -16.75 -4.08 -3.61
C VAL A 70 -17.31 -2.78 -3.05
N LYS A 71 -17.86 -1.90 -3.91
CA LYS A 71 -18.51 -0.65 -3.50
C LYS A 71 -19.80 -0.87 -2.69
N ARG A 72 -20.47 -2.01 -2.89
CA ARG A 72 -21.62 -2.44 -2.09
C ARG A 72 -21.16 -2.97 -0.74
N ALA A 73 -20.16 -3.87 -0.73
CA ALA A 73 -19.57 -4.37 0.51
C ALA A 73 -19.06 -3.23 1.41
N LEU A 74 -18.34 -2.25 0.85
CA LEU A 74 -17.84 -1.07 1.60
C LEU A 74 -18.94 -0.19 2.23
N ARG A 75 -20.18 -0.25 1.73
CA ARG A 75 -21.33 0.46 2.32
C ARG A 75 -22.04 -0.34 3.41
N GLU A 76 -21.84 -1.66 3.42
CA GLU A 76 -22.43 -2.59 4.39
C GLU A 76 -21.49 -2.86 5.57
N PHE A 77 -20.24 -2.37 5.53
CA PHE A 77 -19.36 -2.31 6.69
C PHE A 77 -19.71 -1.07 7.55
N PRO A 78 -19.88 -1.23 8.87
CA PRO A 78 -20.10 -0.11 9.80
C PRO A 78 -18.89 0.82 9.89
#